data_AF-A0A3A9WH51-F1
#
_entry.id   AF-A0A3A9WH51-F1
#
_cell.length_a   1.000
_cell.length_b   1.000
_cell.length_c   1.000
_cell.angle_alpha   90.00
_cell.angle_beta   90.00
_cell.angle_gamma   90.00
#
_symmetry.space_group_name_H-M   'P 1'
#
loop_
_entity.id
_entity.type
_entity.pdbx_description
1 polymer ?
#
loop_
_entity_poly.entity_id
_entity_poly.type
_entity_poly.pdbx_seq_one_letter_code
_entity_poly.pdbx_strand_id
1 'polypeptide(L)'
;MRRRRAPLLAPLLAVVFAAALALTACGGGDGGGGDGDGDDGAAPTAPASASASDGAAPGPAPEDEQEEADDGIPDETVPTDELTPPEGEFSEEQQGYLTDRVPEGVDPGAILDLGAEACDRIGYLERHDREAAVAALRDGEIPDAEPAVEHLCPEYAELLTEARGEQ
;
A
#
# COMPACT_ATOMS: atom_id res chain seq x y z
N MET A 1 23.49 -59.35 -11.32
CA MET A 1 23.44 -59.84 -9.92
C MET A 1 22.24 -59.22 -9.22
N ARG A 2 21.54 -60.01 -8.40
CA ARG A 2 20.20 -59.73 -7.83
C ARG A 2 20.30 -58.99 -6.49
N ARG A 3 19.38 -58.02 -6.30
CA ARG A 3 18.59 -57.68 -5.09
C ARG A 3 19.33 -57.36 -3.79
N ARG A 4 19.00 -56.19 -3.20
CA ARG A 4 18.11 -56.12 -2.03
C ARG A 4 17.12 -54.95 -2.17
N ARG A 5 15.89 -55.21 -1.75
CA ARG A 5 14.70 -54.33 -1.74
C ARG A 5 14.63 -53.61 -0.38
N ALA A 6 13.88 -52.50 -0.38
CA ALA A 6 13.47 -51.55 0.69
C ALA A 6 12.85 -52.19 1.96
N PRO A 7 12.12 -51.49 2.88
CA PRO A 7 11.98 -50.06 3.25
C PRO A 7 12.07 -49.83 4.80
N LEU A 8 12.24 -48.59 5.28
CA LEU A 8 11.84 -48.15 6.64
C LEU A 8 11.38 -46.67 6.48
N LEU A 9 10.08 -46.33 6.52
CA LEU A 9 9.25 -46.07 7.72
C LEU A 9 9.93 -45.03 8.64
N ALA A 10 9.36 -43.90 9.06
CA ALA A 10 8.06 -43.22 8.93
C ALA A 10 8.23 -41.83 9.61
N PRO A 11 7.37 -40.84 9.35
CA PRO A 11 7.49 -39.45 9.82
C PRO A 11 7.05 -39.30 11.28
N LEU A 12 7.70 -38.42 12.05
CA LEU A 12 7.28 -38.06 13.40
C LEU A 12 6.92 -36.57 13.49
N LEU A 13 5.61 -36.34 13.56
CA LEU A 13 4.86 -35.35 14.36
C LEU A 13 5.37 -33.89 14.34
N ALA A 14 4.76 -32.96 13.60
CA ALA A 14 3.44 -32.37 13.87
C ALA A 14 3.27 -31.91 15.33
N VAL A 15 3.91 -30.78 15.68
CA VAL A 15 3.60 -30.03 16.91
C VAL A 15 2.47 -29.04 16.61
N VAL A 16 1.25 -29.54 16.81
CA VAL A 16 0.10 -28.91 17.47
C VAL A 16 -0.23 -27.46 17.10
N PHE A 17 -1.11 -27.32 16.11
CA PHE A 17 -2.12 -26.27 16.04
C PHE A 17 -3.18 -26.55 17.13
N ALA A 18 -3.26 -25.73 18.19
CA ALA A 18 -4.37 -25.75 19.15
C ALA A 18 -4.50 -24.41 19.90
N ALA A 19 -5.21 -23.46 19.29
CA ALA A 19 -5.90 -22.39 20.02
C ALA A 19 -7.07 -21.90 19.15
N ALA A 20 -8.12 -22.70 19.09
CA ALA A 20 -9.41 -22.31 18.52
C ALA A 20 -10.40 -22.07 19.67
N LEU A 21 -11.06 -20.91 19.58
CA LEU A 21 -12.42 -20.59 20.06
C LEU A 21 -12.60 -20.19 21.54
N ALA A 22 -12.77 -18.88 21.78
CA ALA A 22 -13.95 -18.33 22.49
C ALA A 22 -13.92 -16.78 22.56
N LEU A 23 -14.76 -16.12 21.76
CA LEU A 23 -15.41 -14.79 21.95
C LEU A 23 -16.29 -14.55 20.70
N THR A 24 -17.24 -15.43 20.38
CA THR A 24 -18.67 -15.21 20.69
C THR A 24 -19.10 -13.74 20.68
N ALA A 25 -19.67 -13.32 19.56
CA ALA A 25 -20.91 -12.55 19.47
C ALA A 25 -21.11 -11.42 20.51
N CYS A 26 -20.72 -10.20 20.16
CA CYS A 26 -21.39 -9.00 20.69
C CYS A 26 -22.57 -8.66 19.78
N GLY A 27 -23.57 -9.55 19.80
CA GLY A 27 -24.92 -9.30 19.28
C GLY A 27 -25.84 -9.16 20.49
N GLY A 28 -25.96 -7.94 21.01
CA GLY A 28 -26.89 -7.58 22.07
C GLY A 28 -28.00 -6.73 21.49
N GLY A 29 -29.10 -7.37 21.08
CA GLY A 29 -30.35 -6.69 20.76
C GLY A 29 -31.08 -6.33 22.04
N ASP A 30 -31.44 -5.06 22.18
CA ASP A 30 -32.46 -4.61 23.12
C ASP A 30 -33.79 -4.56 22.37
N GLY A 31 -34.71 -5.43 22.76
CA GLY A 31 -36.05 -5.50 22.22
C GLY A 31 -36.90 -4.36 22.75
N GLY A 32 -37.18 -3.36 21.91
CA GLY A 32 -38.26 -2.40 22.11
C GLY A 32 -39.37 -2.68 21.10
N GLY A 33 -40.35 -3.49 21.50
CA GLY A 33 -41.58 -3.66 20.75
C GLY A 33 -42.38 -2.36 20.74
N GLY A 34 -42.71 -1.88 19.54
CA GLY A 34 -43.65 -0.80 19.32
C GLY A 34 -44.52 -1.17 18.13
N ASP A 35 -45.64 -1.82 18.41
CA ASP A 35 -46.77 -1.92 17.49
C ASP A 35 -47.29 -0.52 17.19
N GLY A 36 -47.30 -0.17 15.90
CA GLY A 36 -47.83 1.07 15.35
C GLY A 36 -48.35 0.81 13.95
N ASP A 37 -49.55 0.26 13.89
CA ASP A 37 -50.42 0.14 12.72
C ASP A 37 -50.68 1.53 12.12
N GLY A 38 -50.55 1.70 10.79
CA GLY A 38 -50.77 3.00 10.15
C GLY A 38 -50.41 3.06 8.66
N ASP A 39 -51.29 2.46 7.87
CA ASP A 39 -51.82 2.80 6.52
C ASP A 39 -51.16 3.86 5.60
N ASP A 40 -51.35 3.60 4.29
CA ASP A 40 -51.24 4.50 3.13
C ASP A 40 -49.83 5.02 2.75
N GLY A 41 -49.30 4.85 1.53
CA GLY A 41 -49.95 4.93 0.23
C GLY A 41 -49.15 5.92 -0.64
N ALA A 42 -49.00 5.60 -1.94
CA ALA A 42 -48.58 6.47 -3.05
C ALA A 42 -47.06 6.64 -3.39
N ALA A 43 -46.66 5.79 -4.35
CA ALA A 43 -46.09 6.08 -5.68
C ALA A 43 -44.70 6.78 -5.86
N PRO A 44 -43.89 6.31 -6.84
CA PRO A 44 -42.61 6.91 -7.22
C PRO A 44 -42.79 8.11 -8.16
N THR A 45 -42.21 9.27 -7.82
CA THR A 45 -42.09 10.41 -8.74
C THR A 45 -40.74 10.40 -9.44
N ALA A 46 -40.81 10.27 -10.77
CA ALA A 46 -39.72 10.45 -11.73
C ALA A 46 -39.37 11.96 -11.90
N PRO A 47 -38.31 12.32 -12.67
CA PRO A 47 -37.49 13.50 -12.48
C PRO A 47 -38.13 14.79 -13.02
N ALA A 48 -37.74 15.93 -12.45
CA ALA A 48 -38.03 17.25 -12.98
C ALA A 48 -36.79 17.84 -13.67
N SER A 49 -36.89 18.03 -14.99
CA SER A 49 -35.95 18.83 -15.78
C SER A 49 -36.30 20.33 -15.73
N ALA A 50 -35.23 21.12 -15.63
CA ALA A 50 -35.00 22.46 -16.19
C ALA A 50 -35.82 23.67 -15.69
N SER A 51 -35.12 24.71 -15.22
CA SER A 51 -34.91 25.94 -16.03
C SER A 51 -33.84 26.87 -15.47
N ALA A 52 -33.26 27.63 -16.40
CA ALA A 52 -32.05 28.42 -16.36
C ALA A 52 -31.99 29.57 -15.32
N SER A 53 -30.76 29.92 -14.94
CA SER A 53 -30.37 31.30 -14.63
C SER A 53 -28.94 31.57 -15.07
N ASP A 54 -28.82 32.65 -15.84
CA ASP A 54 -27.69 33.56 -16.05
C ASP A 54 -26.30 33.04 -16.44
N GLY A 55 -25.90 33.45 -17.64
CA GLY A 55 -24.52 33.41 -18.09
C GLY A 55 -23.62 34.27 -17.21
N ALA A 56 -22.61 33.63 -16.63
CA ALA A 56 -21.37 34.27 -16.25
C ALA A 56 -20.34 33.96 -17.34
N ALA A 57 -19.67 35.00 -17.82
CA ALA A 57 -18.60 34.93 -18.81
C ALA A 57 -17.53 33.87 -18.45
N PRO A 58 -16.83 33.27 -19.42
CA PRO A 58 -15.60 32.58 -19.12
C PRO A 58 -14.61 33.61 -18.56
N GLY A 59 -14.40 33.60 -17.25
CA GLY A 59 -13.17 34.13 -16.67
C GLY A 59 -11.98 33.37 -17.28
N PRO A 60 -10.79 34.00 -17.34
CA PRO A 60 -9.62 33.32 -17.85
C PRO A 60 -9.48 31.97 -17.12
N ALA A 61 -9.32 30.91 -17.90
CA ALA A 61 -8.89 29.62 -17.39
C ALA A 61 -7.69 29.88 -16.47
N PRO A 62 -7.57 29.22 -15.30
CA PRO A 62 -6.29 29.16 -14.64
C PRO A 62 -5.31 28.62 -15.69
N GLU A 63 -4.30 29.44 -15.97
CA GLU A 63 -3.17 29.09 -16.78
C GLU A 63 -2.61 27.78 -16.24
N ASP A 64 -2.22 26.88 -17.16
CA ASP A 64 -1.45 25.68 -16.89
C ASP A 64 -0.34 25.96 -15.85
N GLU A 65 -0.66 25.74 -14.57
CA GLU A 65 0.33 25.29 -13.61
C GLU A 65 0.71 23.92 -14.13
N GLN A 66 1.80 23.89 -14.91
CA GLN A 66 2.59 22.69 -15.07
C GLN A 66 2.83 22.19 -13.65
N GLU A 67 2.10 21.16 -13.24
CA GLU A 67 2.48 20.31 -12.12
C GLU A 67 3.90 19.88 -12.46
N GLU A 68 4.88 20.59 -11.89
CA GLU A 68 6.22 20.01 -11.72
C GLU A 68 5.94 18.65 -11.09
N ALA A 69 6.43 17.59 -11.73
CA ALA A 69 6.30 16.27 -11.16
C ALA A 69 6.87 16.37 -9.76
N ASP A 70 6.01 16.31 -8.74
CA ASP A 70 6.43 16.32 -7.35
C ASP A 70 7.31 15.09 -7.21
N ASP A 71 8.63 15.30 -7.14
CA ASP A 71 9.60 14.21 -7.12
C ASP A 71 9.51 13.41 -5.80
N GLY A 72 8.62 13.82 -4.89
CA GLY A 72 8.46 13.31 -3.53
C GLY A 72 9.61 13.71 -2.59
N ILE A 73 10.60 14.48 -3.08
CA ILE A 73 11.77 14.89 -2.31
C ILE A 73 11.45 16.20 -1.56
N PRO A 74 11.61 16.25 -0.23
CA PRO A 74 11.41 17.48 0.53
C PRO A 74 12.51 18.53 0.26
N ASP A 75 12.15 19.83 0.31
CA ASP A 75 13.09 20.95 0.13
C ASP A 75 14.22 21.00 1.18
N GLU A 76 13.94 20.56 2.42
CA GLU A 76 14.89 20.55 3.54
C GLU A 76 14.85 19.20 4.25
N THR A 77 16.02 18.57 4.41
CA THR A 77 16.19 17.24 5.00
C THR A 77 17.15 17.27 6.18
N VAL A 78 16.92 16.36 7.12
CA VAL A 78 17.83 16.14 8.24
C VAL A 78 19.07 15.38 7.74
N PRO A 79 20.31 15.79 8.12
CA PRO A 79 21.52 15.06 7.75
C PRO A 79 21.49 13.62 8.24
N THR A 80 22.05 12.69 7.45
CA THR A 80 22.05 11.25 7.78
C THR A 80 22.67 10.95 9.15
N ASP A 81 23.71 11.69 9.57
CA ASP A 81 24.36 11.53 10.87
C ASP A 81 23.46 11.85 12.07
N GLU A 82 22.35 12.56 11.86
CA GLU A 82 21.38 12.95 12.90
C GLU A 82 20.15 12.04 12.95
N LEU A 83 20.05 11.06 12.05
CA LEU A 83 18.95 10.08 12.00
C LEU A 83 19.17 8.97 13.04
N THR A 84 18.61 9.16 14.23
CA THR A 84 18.68 8.15 15.31
C THR A 84 17.29 7.61 15.66
N PRO A 85 17.03 6.30 15.53
CA PRO A 85 15.75 5.71 15.94
C PRO A 85 15.62 5.63 17.47
N PRO A 86 14.38 5.56 17.99
CA PRO A 86 14.14 5.49 19.44
C PRO A 86 14.68 4.20 20.09
N GLU A 87 14.86 3.12 19.34
CA GLU A 87 15.18 1.78 19.86
C GLU A 87 16.59 1.27 19.50
N GLY A 88 17.45 2.08 18.85
CA GLY A 88 18.79 1.63 18.46
C GLY A 88 19.44 2.45 17.36
N GLU A 89 20.06 1.78 16.39
CA GLU A 89 20.64 2.38 15.18
C GLU A 89 20.00 1.75 13.94
N PHE A 90 19.87 2.51 12.86
CA PHE A 90 19.42 2.00 11.57
C PHE A 90 20.49 1.13 10.91
N SER A 91 20.09 0.12 10.13
CA SER A 91 21.04 -0.61 9.29
C SER A 91 21.63 0.29 8.19
N GLU A 92 22.74 -0.13 7.58
CA GLU A 92 23.36 0.62 6.46
C GLU A 92 22.38 0.79 5.28
N GLU A 93 21.58 -0.23 4.99
CA GLU A 93 20.54 -0.21 3.96
C GLU A 93 19.44 0.82 4.30
N GLN A 94 18.98 0.82 5.56
CA GLN A 94 17.98 1.76 6.04
C GLN A 94 18.50 3.20 6.00
N GLN A 95 19.76 3.43 6.40
CA GLN A 95 20.39 4.76 6.31
C GLN A 95 20.56 5.22 4.86
N GLY A 96 20.91 4.29 3.96
CA GLY A 96 20.97 4.56 2.52
C GLY A 96 19.62 5.02 1.97
N TYR A 97 18.54 4.32 2.34
CA TYR A 97 17.18 4.73 1.97
C TYR A 97 16.79 6.09 2.56
N LEU A 98 17.18 6.39 3.80
CA LEU A 98 16.78 7.63 4.46
C LEU A 98 17.60 8.86 4.06
N THR A 99 18.73 8.67 3.40
CA THR A 99 19.60 9.78 2.98
C THR A 99 18.84 10.74 2.07
N ASP A 100 18.85 12.02 2.42
CA ASP A 100 18.13 13.10 1.73
C ASP A 100 16.61 12.88 1.58
N ARG A 101 16.00 12.05 2.44
CA ARG A 101 14.55 11.75 2.40
C ARG A 101 13.77 12.10 3.65
N VAL A 102 14.42 12.43 4.75
CA VAL A 102 13.74 12.70 6.02
C VAL A 102 13.54 14.20 6.20
N PRO A 103 12.30 14.72 6.08
CA PRO A 103 12.04 16.13 6.33
C PRO A 103 12.28 16.49 7.79
N GLU A 104 12.58 17.77 8.05
CA GLU A 104 12.72 18.26 9.42
C GLU A 104 11.46 17.98 10.26
N GLY A 105 11.68 17.45 11.46
CA GLY A 105 10.59 17.15 12.41
C GLY A 105 9.73 15.93 12.05
N VAL A 106 10.05 15.20 10.97
CA VAL A 106 9.41 13.93 10.61
C VAL A 106 10.16 12.75 11.24
N ASP A 107 9.41 11.73 11.65
CA ASP A 107 9.97 10.50 12.19
C ASP A 107 10.67 9.70 11.08
N PRO A 108 11.98 9.40 11.18
CA PRO A 108 12.68 8.63 10.14
C PRO A 108 12.15 7.20 9.97
N GLY A 109 11.60 6.61 11.04
CA GLY A 109 10.95 5.30 10.98
C GLY A 109 9.68 5.33 10.13
N ALA A 110 8.91 6.43 10.17
CA ALA A 110 7.76 6.60 9.30
C ALA A 110 8.15 6.66 7.81
N ILE A 111 9.31 7.26 7.48
CA ILE A 111 9.84 7.24 6.11
C ILE A 111 10.25 5.81 5.71
N LEU A 112 10.92 5.06 6.60
CA LEU A 112 11.22 3.64 6.34
C LEU A 112 9.97 2.81 6.11
N ASP A 113 8.90 3.06 6.87
CA ASP A 113 7.64 2.35 6.72
C ASP A 113 7.01 2.57 5.33
N LEU A 114 7.13 3.78 4.76
CA LEU A 114 6.71 4.07 3.39
C LEU A 114 7.53 3.28 2.36
N GLY A 115 8.85 3.23 2.54
CA GLY A 115 9.73 2.40 1.70
C GLY A 115 9.41 0.90 1.79
N ALA A 116 9.10 0.41 2.98
CA ALA A 116 8.67 -0.97 3.19
C ALA A 116 7.30 -1.24 2.51
N GLU A 117 6.37 -0.30 2.57
CA GLU A 117 5.08 -0.40 1.86
C GLU A 117 5.27 -0.48 0.34
N ALA A 118 6.22 0.30 -0.22
CA ALA A 118 6.57 0.22 -1.63
C ALA A 118 7.08 -1.19 -2.00
N CYS A 119 8.01 -1.75 -1.21
CA CYS A 119 8.50 -3.11 -1.38
C CYS A 119 7.38 -4.16 -1.30
N ASP A 120 6.46 -4.02 -0.35
CA ASP A 120 5.31 -4.92 -0.19
C ASP A 120 4.38 -4.87 -1.39
N ARG A 121 4.12 -3.67 -1.93
CA ARG A 121 3.29 -3.47 -3.11
C ARG A 121 3.92 -4.08 -4.37
N ILE A 122 5.23 -3.88 -4.56
CA ILE A 122 5.99 -4.50 -5.66
C ILE A 122 5.91 -6.02 -5.54
N GLY A 123 6.19 -6.56 -4.36
CA GLY A 123 6.14 -8.01 -4.11
C GLY A 123 4.75 -8.60 -4.29
N TYR A 124 3.70 -7.88 -3.92
CA TYR A 124 2.33 -8.30 -4.19
C TYR A 124 2.06 -8.38 -5.70
N LEU A 125 2.40 -7.33 -6.45
CA LEU A 125 2.19 -7.33 -7.90
C LEU A 125 3.05 -8.40 -8.59
N GLU A 126 4.33 -8.55 -8.24
CA GLU A 126 5.20 -9.59 -8.81
C GLU A 126 4.59 -10.99 -8.71
N ARG A 127 4.02 -11.33 -7.54
CA ARG A 127 3.42 -12.64 -7.30
C ARG A 127 2.10 -12.88 -8.02
N HIS A 128 1.36 -11.81 -8.32
CA HIS A 128 -0.01 -11.91 -8.84
C HIS A 128 -0.11 -11.55 -10.33
N ASP A 129 0.65 -10.56 -10.77
CA ASP A 129 0.73 -10.04 -12.13
C ASP A 129 2.05 -9.26 -12.32
N ARG A 130 3.08 -9.97 -12.81
CA ARG A 130 4.41 -9.38 -13.07
C ARG A 130 4.36 -8.28 -14.12
N GLU A 131 3.49 -8.39 -15.14
CA GLU A 131 3.37 -7.36 -16.17
C GLU A 131 2.79 -6.08 -15.57
N ALA A 132 1.80 -6.20 -14.66
CA ALA A 132 1.30 -5.08 -13.89
C ALA A 132 2.35 -4.50 -12.93
N ALA A 133 3.22 -5.31 -12.33
CA ALA A 133 4.32 -4.83 -11.51
C ALA A 133 5.28 -3.93 -12.32
N VAL A 134 5.66 -4.39 -13.51
CA VAL A 134 6.54 -3.64 -14.42
C VAL A 134 5.86 -2.37 -14.94
N ALA A 135 4.56 -2.41 -15.23
CA ALA A 135 3.80 -1.23 -15.62
C ALA A 135 3.71 -0.21 -14.49
N ALA A 136 3.34 -0.63 -13.29
CA ALA A 136 3.23 0.25 -12.12
C ALA A 136 4.57 0.92 -11.75
N LEU A 137 5.68 0.19 -11.87
CA LEU A 137 7.03 0.74 -11.70
C LEU A 137 7.37 1.76 -12.79
N ARG A 138 7.04 1.46 -14.05
CA ARG A 138 7.33 2.35 -15.19
C ARG A 138 6.51 3.63 -15.15
N ASP A 139 5.25 3.53 -14.75
CA ASP A 139 4.29 4.62 -14.73
C ASP A 139 4.37 5.43 -13.42
N GLY A 140 5.23 5.03 -12.48
CA GLY A 140 5.42 5.72 -11.19
C GLY A 140 4.25 5.56 -10.22
N GLU A 141 3.40 4.53 -10.39
CA GLU A 141 2.21 4.30 -9.54
C GLU A 141 2.55 3.81 -8.12
N ILE A 142 3.79 3.40 -7.90
CA ILE A 142 4.32 3.01 -6.59
C ILE A 142 5.31 4.11 -6.17
N PRO A 143 4.91 5.02 -5.25
CA PRO A 143 5.81 6.04 -4.75
C PRO A 143 7.01 5.40 -4.06
N ASP A 144 8.16 6.08 -4.14
CA ASP A 144 9.43 5.64 -3.55
C ASP A 144 9.94 4.26 -4.01
N ALA A 145 9.37 3.69 -5.07
CA ALA A 145 9.71 2.35 -5.51
C ALA A 145 11.19 2.20 -5.90
N GLU A 146 11.72 3.15 -6.67
CA GLU A 146 13.11 3.13 -7.12
C GLU A 146 14.10 3.06 -5.94
N PRO A 147 14.10 4.02 -5.01
CA PRO A 147 15.03 3.94 -3.88
C PRO A 147 14.72 2.81 -2.90
N ALA A 148 13.46 2.41 -2.75
CA ALA A 148 13.12 1.25 -1.94
C ALA A 148 13.74 -0.03 -2.52
N VAL A 149 13.70 -0.22 -3.84
CA VAL A 149 14.35 -1.37 -4.50
C VAL A 149 15.87 -1.30 -4.39
N GLU A 150 16.47 -0.12 -4.51
CA GLU A 150 17.93 0.03 -4.43
C GLU A 150 18.49 -0.27 -3.04
N HIS A 151 17.73 0.00 -1.98
CA HIS A 151 18.22 -0.10 -0.60
C HIS A 151 17.52 -1.15 0.25
N LEU A 152 16.19 -1.27 0.18
CA LEU A 152 15.38 -2.07 1.10
C LEU A 152 14.99 -3.44 0.53
N CYS A 153 14.68 -3.52 -0.77
CA CYS A 153 14.25 -4.75 -1.44
C CYS A 153 14.97 -5.00 -2.78
N PRO A 154 16.30 -5.24 -2.74
CA PRO A 154 17.14 -5.44 -3.93
C PRO A 154 16.77 -6.67 -4.76
N GLU A 155 15.97 -7.60 -4.22
CA GLU A 155 15.44 -8.73 -4.98
C GLU A 155 14.55 -8.32 -6.17
N TYR A 156 13.98 -7.11 -6.16
CA TYR A 156 13.13 -6.60 -7.23
C TYR A 156 13.89 -5.75 -8.28
N ALA A 157 15.23 -5.65 -8.19
CA ALA A 157 16.04 -4.83 -9.09
C ALA A 157 15.85 -5.17 -10.58
N GLU A 158 15.60 -6.45 -10.90
CA GLU A 158 15.34 -6.90 -12.27
C GLU A 158 14.01 -6.34 -12.82
N LEU A 159 12.98 -6.19 -11.98
CA LEU A 159 11.71 -5.59 -12.38
C LEU A 159 11.87 -4.10 -12.66
N LEU A 160 12.65 -3.40 -11.83
CA LEU A 160 12.95 -1.98 -12.00
C LEU A 160 13.76 -1.73 -13.29
N THR A 161 14.76 -2.57 -13.56
CA THR A 161 15.55 -2.54 -14.80
C THR A 161 14.68 -2.74 -16.04
N GLU A 162 13.76 -3.71 -16.00
CA GLU A 162 12.79 -3.94 -17.07
C GLU A 162 11.80 -2.77 -17.25
N ALA A 163 11.36 -2.15 -16.15
CA ALA A 163 10.51 -0.96 -16.17
C ALA A 163 11.18 0.21 -16.90
N ARG A 164 12.48 0.44 -16.63
CA ARG A 164 13.33 1.46 -17.29
C ARG A 164 13.66 1.14 -18.76
N GLY A 165 13.47 -0.11 -19.19
CA GLY A 165 13.75 -0.55 -20.57
C GLY A 165 15.23 -0.82 -20.84
N GLU A 166 16.01 -1.07 -19.79
CA GLU A 166 17.45 -1.29 -19.85
C GLU A 166 17.76 -2.79 -19.94
N GLN A 167 17.60 -3.39 -21.13
CA GLN A 167 17.93 -4.81 -21.37
C GLN A 167 19.08 -5.02 -22.35
#